data_AF-A0A3L8NX40-F1
#
_entry.id   AF-A0A3L8NX40-F1
#
_cell.length_a   1.000
_cell.length_b   1.000
_cell.length_c   1.000
_cell.angle_alpha   90.00
_cell.angle_beta   90.00
_cell.angle_gamma   90.00
#
_symmetry.space_group_name_H-M   'P 1'
#
loop_
_entity.id
_entity.type
_entity.pdbx_description
1 polymer ?
#
loop_
_entity_poly.entity_id
_entity_poly.type
_entity_poly.pdbx_seq_one_letter_code
_entity_poly.pdbx_strand_id
1 'polypeptide(L)'
;MKPDHPDSADQRRHYAELESRPVRPRRSPVVMAAAVWTWLAIAITRRRLRRVGFAAAVPAPPALLPWSSRRGVYGVLSRLSPTCLERSYVLQRWLSAHGVDFEVVVGVRRDEAGAIAAHAWIEELTTARERGRYTEIHRVPAPAA
;
A
#
# COMPACT_ATOMS: atom_id res chain seq x y z
N MET A 1 19.43 14.42 -9.13
CA MET A 1 18.89 13.66 -10.27
C MET A 1 18.87 12.19 -9.84
N LYS A 2 17.78 11.74 -9.19
CA LYS A 2 17.65 10.34 -8.76
C LYS A 2 17.38 9.52 -10.02
N PRO A 3 18.01 8.34 -10.21
CA PRO A 3 17.78 7.52 -11.38
C PRO A 3 16.31 7.13 -11.44
N ASP A 4 15.67 7.35 -12.58
CA ASP A 4 14.35 6.80 -12.88
C ASP A 4 14.43 5.29 -12.67
N HIS A 5 13.68 4.78 -11.70
CA HIS A 5 13.46 3.35 -11.57
C HIS A 5 12.87 2.89 -12.92
N PRO A 6 13.42 1.85 -13.57
CA PRO A 6 12.93 1.42 -14.87
C PRO A 6 11.42 1.20 -14.77
N ASP A 7 10.70 2.05 -15.50
CA ASP A 7 9.27 1.96 -15.82
C ASP A 7 8.19 2.43 -14.84
N SER A 8 8.39 3.53 -14.13
CA SER A 8 7.28 4.20 -13.40
C SER A 8 6.05 4.52 -14.28
N ALA A 9 6.25 4.73 -15.58
CA ALA A 9 5.20 4.94 -16.56
C ALA A 9 4.45 3.65 -16.89
N ASP A 10 5.13 2.53 -17.16
CA ASP A 10 4.47 1.23 -17.36
C ASP A 10 3.78 0.74 -16.10
N GLN A 11 4.39 0.91 -14.93
CA GLN A 11 3.75 0.55 -13.66
C GLN A 11 2.44 1.33 -13.45
N ARG A 12 2.40 2.61 -13.84
CA ARG A 12 1.17 3.42 -13.84
C ARG A 12 0.15 2.96 -14.87
N ARG A 13 0.58 2.62 -16.09
CA ARG A 13 -0.30 2.06 -17.14
C ARG A 13 -0.91 0.74 -16.68
N HIS A 14 -0.08 -0.18 -16.18
CA HIS A 14 -0.50 -1.47 -15.66
C HIS A 14 -1.46 -1.32 -14.48
N TYR A 15 -1.17 -0.43 -13.53
CA TYR A 15 -2.11 -0.10 -12.46
C TYR A 15 -3.44 0.45 -12.98
N ALA A 16 -3.43 1.36 -13.96
CA ALA A 16 -4.65 1.90 -14.56
C ALA A 16 -5.47 0.83 -15.28
N GLU A 17 -4.82 -0.09 -16.00
CA GLU A 17 -5.45 -1.25 -16.62
C GLU A 17 -6.10 -2.16 -15.57
N LEU A 18 -5.39 -2.47 -14.49
CA LEU A 18 -5.94 -3.22 -13.37
C LEU A 18 -7.15 -2.50 -12.77
N GLU A 19 -7.04 -1.21 -12.48
CA GLU A 19 -8.09 -0.38 -11.89
C GLU A 19 -9.36 -0.36 -12.76
N SER A 20 -9.21 -0.42 -14.09
CA SER A 20 -10.33 -0.51 -15.04
C SER A 20 -11.11 -1.83 -14.97
N ARG A 21 -10.50 -2.91 -14.44
CA ARG A 21 -11.14 -4.23 -14.39
C ARG A 21 -12.35 -4.24 -13.45
N PRO A 22 -13.45 -4.95 -13.81
CA PRO A 22 -14.65 -5.00 -12.99
C PRO A 22 -14.37 -5.62 -11.62
N VAL A 23 -15.06 -5.08 -10.62
CA VAL A 23 -14.95 -5.53 -9.24
C VAL A 23 -15.95 -6.65 -8.98
N ARG A 24 -15.53 -7.72 -8.28
CA ARG A 24 -16.44 -8.80 -7.91
C ARG A 24 -17.44 -8.36 -6.82
N PRO A 25 -18.64 -8.97 -6.76
CA PRO A 25 -19.62 -8.69 -5.72
C PRO A 25 -19.08 -8.93 -4.32
N ARG A 26 -19.53 -8.14 -3.34
CA ARG A 26 -19.04 -8.17 -1.95
C ARG A 26 -19.15 -9.55 -1.29
N ARG A 27 -20.18 -10.33 -1.64
CA ARG A 27 -20.45 -11.67 -1.07
C ARG A 27 -19.73 -12.81 -1.80
N SER A 28 -18.87 -12.50 -2.78
CA SER A 28 -18.09 -13.52 -3.48
C SER A 28 -17.03 -14.12 -2.55
N PRO A 29 -16.78 -15.43 -2.59
CA PRO A 29 -15.79 -16.09 -1.72
C PRO A 29 -14.38 -15.50 -1.87
N VAL A 30 -13.97 -15.12 -3.08
CA VAL A 30 -12.66 -14.49 -3.31
C VAL A 30 -12.55 -13.08 -2.70
N VAL A 31 -13.66 -12.33 -2.63
CA VAL A 31 -13.69 -11.02 -1.96
C VAL A 31 -13.59 -11.19 -0.45
N MET A 32 -14.27 -12.20 0.10
CA MET A 32 -14.15 -12.55 1.52
C MET A 32 -12.74 -13.03 1.87
N ALA A 33 -12.14 -13.87 1.03
CA ALA A 33 -10.76 -14.33 1.21
C ALA A 33 -9.76 -13.17 1.17
N ALA A 34 -9.92 -12.23 0.24
CA ALA A 34 -9.11 -11.01 0.22
C ALA A 34 -9.30 -10.16 1.47
N ALA A 35 -10.53 -10.01 1.98
CA ALA A 35 -10.79 -9.31 3.24
C ALA A 35 -10.12 -10.00 4.44
N VAL A 36 -10.24 -11.32 4.56
CA VAL A 36 -9.60 -12.11 5.63
C VAL A 36 -8.08 -11.97 5.56
N TRP A 37 -7.49 -12.07 4.36
CA TRP A 37 -6.07 -11.84 4.18
C TRP A 37 -5.68 -10.43 4.63
N THR A 38 -6.39 -9.39 4.22
CA THR A 38 -6.08 -8.00 4.60
C THR A 38 -6.16 -7.80 6.11
N TRP A 39 -7.16 -8.39 6.77
CA TRP A 39 -7.29 -8.34 8.22
C TRP A 39 -6.08 -8.99 8.93
N LEU A 40 -5.69 -10.19 8.50
CA LEU A 40 -4.51 -10.89 9.02
C LEU A 40 -3.22 -10.11 8.73
N ALA A 41 -3.08 -9.59 7.50
CA ALA A 41 -1.91 -8.83 7.07
C ALA A 41 -1.72 -7.57 7.93
N ILE A 42 -2.79 -6.83 8.25
CA ILE A 42 -2.72 -5.68 9.16
C ILE A 42 -2.28 -6.14 10.56
N ALA A 43 -2.91 -7.18 11.11
CA ALA A 43 -2.58 -7.65 12.46
C ALA A 43 -1.10 -8.08 12.58
N ILE A 44 -0.59 -8.77 11.57
CA ILE A 44 0.81 -9.21 11.49
C ILE A 44 1.74 -8.00 11.28
N THR A 45 1.43 -7.13 10.32
CA THR A 45 2.24 -5.95 9.99
C THR A 45 2.36 -5.02 11.18
N ARG A 46 1.25 -4.75 11.89
CA ARG A 46 1.25 -3.97 13.13
C ARG A 46 2.20 -4.53 14.18
N ARG A 47 2.17 -5.84 14.40
CA ARG A 47 3.08 -6.51 15.35
C ARG A 47 4.54 -6.44 14.88
N ARG A 48 4.80 -6.61 13.58
CA ARG A 48 6.16 -6.58 13.02
C ARG A 48 6.74 -5.17 13.02
N LEU A 49 6.00 -4.15 12.60
CA LEU A 49 6.43 -2.74 12.65
C LEU A 49 6.86 -2.33 14.06
N ARG A 50 6.14 -2.78 15.10
CA ARG A 50 6.51 -2.51 16.50
C ARG A 50 7.80 -3.20 16.94
N ARG A 51 8.20 -4.30 16.30
CA ARG A 51 9.37 -5.10 16.68
C ARG A 51 10.62 -4.75 15.86
N VAL A 52 10.46 -4.53 14.56
CA VAL A 52 11.59 -4.41 13.61
C VAL A 52 11.53 -3.12 12.78
N GLY A 53 10.58 -2.23 13.03
CA GLY A 53 10.46 -0.96 12.31
C GLY A 53 10.24 -1.16 10.80
N PHE A 54 10.93 -0.36 9.97
CA PHE A 54 10.76 -0.36 8.51
C PHE A 54 11.15 -1.68 7.82
N ALA A 55 11.92 -2.55 8.47
CA ALA A 55 12.25 -3.89 7.97
C ALA A 55 11.07 -4.89 8.05
N ALA A 56 9.88 -4.45 8.49
CA ALA A 56 8.72 -5.31 8.62
C ALA A 56 8.22 -5.82 7.25
N ALA A 57 8.25 -7.13 7.05
CA ALA A 57 7.62 -7.75 5.88
C ALA A 57 6.10 -7.94 6.08
N VAL A 58 5.31 -7.71 5.03
CA VAL A 58 3.88 -8.06 4.97
C VAL A 58 3.72 -9.46 4.37
N PRO A 59 2.88 -10.34 4.92
CA PRO A 59 2.61 -11.65 4.32
C PRO A 59 2.04 -11.51 2.91
N ALA A 60 2.50 -12.38 2.00
CA ALA A 60 1.96 -12.45 0.64
C ALA A 60 0.45 -12.78 0.65
N PRO A 61 -0.35 -12.16 -0.23
CA PRO A 61 -1.70 -12.64 -0.49
C PRO A 61 -1.64 -14.04 -1.14
N PRO A 62 -2.64 -14.91 -0.91
CA PRO A 62 -2.75 -16.15 -1.65
C PRO A 62 -2.76 -15.89 -3.17
N ALA A 63 -1.93 -16.63 -3.93
CA ALA A 63 -1.76 -16.44 -5.37
C ALA A 63 -3.06 -16.57 -6.19
N LEU A 64 -4.06 -17.25 -5.65
CA LEU A 64 -5.37 -17.42 -6.28
C LEU A 64 -6.28 -16.20 -6.15
N LEU A 65 -5.91 -15.18 -5.36
CA LEU A 65 -6.72 -13.97 -5.23
C LEU A 65 -6.55 -13.09 -6.47
N PRO A 66 -7.60 -12.87 -7.28
CA PRO A 66 -7.50 -12.01 -8.45
C PRO A 66 -7.58 -10.53 -8.06
N TRP A 67 -7.03 -9.63 -8.87
CA TRP A 67 -7.19 -8.17 -8.66
C TRP A 67 -8.66 -7.73 -8.45
N SER A 68 -9.59 -8.39 -9.14
CA SER A 68 -11.04 -8.13 -9.00
C SER A 68 -11.60 -8.29 -7.57
N SER A 69 -10.86 -8.94 -6.64
CA SER A 69 -11.22 -9.03 -5.22
C SER A 69 -10.75 -7.84 -4.36
N ARG A 70 -10.15 -6.79 -4.96
CA ARG A 70 -9.67 -5.57 -4.28
C ARG A 70 -10.70 -4.90 -3.37
N ARG A 71 -11.99 -5.09 -3.62
CA ARG A 71 -13.08 -4.60 -2.74
C ARG A 71 -12.97 -5.13 -1.32
N GLY A 72 -12.54 -6.37 -1.14
CA GLY A 72 -12.33 -6.97 0.18
C GLY A 72 -11.19 -6.26 0.92
N VAL A 73 -10.09 -6.03 0.21
CA VAL A 73 -8.91 -5.31 0.71
C VAL A 73 -9.29 -3.90 1.16
N TYR A 74 -9.84 -3.09 0.25
CA TYR A 74 -10.21 -1.71 0.57
C TYR A 74 -11.31 -1.62 1.64
N GLY A 75 -12.25 -2.58 1.66
CA GLY A 75 -13.31 -2.64 2.66
C GLY A 75 -12.79 -2.90 4.08
N VAL A 76 -11.73 -3.71 4.23
CA VAL A 76 -11.10 -3.93 5.53
C VAL A 76 -10.22 -2.74 5.93
N LEU A 77 -9.46 -2.18 4.99
CA LEU A 77 -8.64 -1.00 5.24
C LEU A 77 -9.49 0.21 5.66
N SER A 78 -10.69 0.38 5.10
CA SER A 78 -11.61 1.44 5.54
C SER A 78 -12.26 1.14 6.88
N ARG A 79 -12.54 -0.13 7.20
CA ARG A 79 -13.22 -0.51 8.44
C ARG A 79 -12.31 -0.47 9.67
N LEU A 80 -11.06 -0.90 9.51
CA LEU A 80 -10.09 -0.99 10.60
C LEU A 80 -9.32 0.30 10.86
N SER A 81 -9.34 1.25 9.91
CA SER A 81 -8.59 2.51 9.99
C SER A 81 -7.14 2.33 10.47
N PRO A 82 -6.33 1.48 9.80
CA PRO A 82 -4.93 1.29 10.16
C PRO A 82 -4.14 2.60 10.03
N THR A 83 -2.96 2.66 10.64
CA THR A 83 -2.08 3.83 10.47
C THR A 83 -1.67 3.98 8.99
N CYS A 84 -1.24 5.19 8.59
CA CYS A 84 -0.79 5.44 7.21
C CYS A 84 0.33 4.48 6.78
N LEU A 85 1.24 4.13 7.70
CA LEU A 85 2.33 3.19 7.45
C LEU A 85 1.82 1.75 7.29
N GLU A 86 0.97 1.28 8.20
CA GLU A 86 0.35 -0.05 8.12
C GLU A 86 -0.45 -0.22 6.82
N ARG A 87 -1.25 0.80 6.46
CA ARG A 87 -2.04 0.83 5.23
C ARG A 87 -1.15 0.73 4.00
N SER A 88 -0.11 1.57 3.93
CA SER A 88 0.77 1.64 2.77
C SER A 88 1.53 0.33 2.58
N TYR A 89 2.04 -0.29 3.65
CA TYR A 89 2.71 -1.59 3.57
C TYR A 89 1.77 -2.70 3.05
N VAL A 90 0.55 -2.77 3.57
CA VAL A 90 -0.42 -3.78 3.13
C VAL A 90 -0.85 -3.55 1.68
N LEU A 91 -1.06 -2.30 1.27
CA LEU A 91 -1.38 -1.96 -0.11
C LEU A 91 -0.22 -2.25 -1.06
N GLN A 92 1.01 -1.90 -0.68
CA GLN A 92 2.20 -2.23 -1.46
C GLN A 92 2.27 -3.73 -1.72
N ARG A 93 2.11 -4.56 -0.67
CA ARG A 93 2.17 -6.03 -0.85
C ARG A 93 1.04 -6.57 -1.73
N TRP A 94 -0.16 -5.98 -1.65
CA TRP A 94 -1.27 -6.32 -2.55
C TRP A 94 -0.94 -5.94 -4.00
N LEU A 95 -0.43 -4.73 -4.23
CA LEU A 95 -0.05 -4.22 -5.55
C LEU A 95 1.05 -5.07 -6.19
N SER A 96 2.13 -5.36 -5.45
CA SER A 96 3.25 -6.18 -5.95
C SER A 96 2.82 -7.59 -6.33
N ALA A 97 1.89 -8.20 -5.57
CA ALA A 97 1.33 -9.51 -5.93
C ALA A 97 0.53 -9.49 -7.25
N HIS A 98 0.22 -8.30 -7.76
CA HIS A 98 -0.44 -8.08 -9.06
C HIS A 98 0.49 -7.42 -10.09
N GLY A 99 1.80 -7.41 -9.84
CA GLY A 99 2.81 -6.86 -10.75
C GLY A 99 2.89 -5.34 -10.74
N VAL A 100 2.38 -4.68 -9.68
CA VAL A 100 2.51 -3.24 -9.48
C VAL A 100 3.47 -2.96 -8.33
N ASP A 101 4.70 -2.58 -8.67
CA ASP A 101 5.82 -2.45 -7.74
C ASP A 101 6.06 -1.00 -7.30
N PHE A 102 5.02 -0.41 -6.73
CA PHE A 102 5.14 0.94 -6.17
C PHE A 102 5.85 0.96 -4.82
N GLU A 103 6.67 1.98 -4.62
CA GLU A 103 7.36 2.23 -3.36
C GLU A 103 6.41 2.83 -2.29
N VAL A 104 6.67 2.48 -1.03
CA VAL A 104 6.14 3.25 0.11
C VAL A 104 7.16 4.32 0.46
N VAL A 105 6.70 5.57 0.56
CA VAL A 105 7.51 6.71 0.97
C VAL A 105 7.03 7.19 2.33
N VAL A 106 7.97 7.54 3.20
CA VAL A 106 7.72 8.11 4.51
C VAL A 106 8.29 9.52 4.53
N GLY A 107 7.46 10.47 4.93
CA GLY A 107 7.84 11.87 5.05
C GLY A 107 7.35 12.48 6.35
N VAL A 108 7.95 13.61 6.68
CA VAL A 108 7.61 14.40 7.86
C VAL A 108 7.34 15.84 7.48
N ARG A 109 6.49 16.50 8.25
CA ARG A 109 6.27 17.95 8.17
C ARG A 109 6.11 18.54 9.55
N ARG A 110 6.23 19.85 9.68
CA ARG A 110 5.71 20.55 10.84
C ARG A 110 4.23 20.85 10.64
N ASP A 111 3.43 20.67 11.67
CA ASP A 111 2.05 21.15 11.68
C ASP A 111 1.97 22.64 12.07
N GLU A 112 0.75 23.17 12.10
CA GLU A 112 0.50 24.59 12.40
C GLU A 112 0.94 24.96 13.83
N ALA A 113 1.00 24.00 14.75
CA ALA A 113 1.47 24.16 16.12
C ALA A 113 3.00 23.94 16.25
N GLY A 114 3.70 23.66 15.15
CA GLY A 114 5.14 23.42 15.11
C GLY A 114 5.58 22.00 15.46
N ALA A 115 4.63 21.10 15.78
CA ALA A 115 4.91 19.71 16.10
C ALA A 115 5.22 18.90 14.83
N ILE A 116 6.02 17.82 14.98
CA ILE A 116 6.42 16.97 13.85
C ILE A 116 5.29 15.96 13.57
N ALA A 117 4.74 16.01 12.38
CA ALA A 117 3.74 15.08 11.87
C ALA A 117 4.36 14.16 10.80
N ALA A 118 4.36 12.86 11.05
CA ALA A 118 4.81 11.84 10.09
C ALA A 118 3.65 11.33 9.23
N HIS A 119 3.94 11.01 7.97
CA HIS A 119 3.00 10.40 7.05
C HIS A 119 3.70 9.38 6.14
N ALA A 120 2.98 8.36 5.72
CA ALA A 120 3.46 7.35 4.79
C ALA A 120 2.44 7.15 3.67
N TRP A 121 2.93 7.10 2.43
CA TRP A 121 2.10 6.99 1.23
C TRP A 121 2.71 6.07 0.19
N ILE A 122 1.91 5.63 -0.79
CA ILE A 122 2.39 4.93 -1.98
C ILE A 122 2.72 5.97 -3.04
N GLU A 123 3.95 6.00 -3.55
CA GLU A 123 4.45 7.12 -4.35
C GLU A 123 3.52 7.48 -5.52
N GLU A 124 3.14 6.50 -6.31
CA GLU A 124 2.38 6.72 -7.56
C GLU A 124 0.86 6.84 -7.35
N LEU A 125 0.37 6.61 -6.12
CA LEU A 125 -1.06 6.78 -5.79
C LEU A 125 -1.36 8.11 -5.10
N THR A 126 -0.32 8.90 -4.80
CA THR A 126 -0.45 10.16 -4.05
C THR A 126 -0.09 11.34 -4.93
N THR A 127 -0.92 12.39 -4.86
CA THR A 127 -0.76 13.56 -5.73
C THR A 127 0.54 14.32 -5.43
N ALA A 128 1.17 14.92 -6.45
CA ALA A 128 2.37 15.74 -6.27
C ALA A 128 2.17 16.87 -5.24
N ARG A 129 0.97 17.47 -5.21
CA ARG A 129 0.59 18.50 -4.24
C ARG A 129 0.62 17.98 -2.80
N GLU A 130 0.15 16.77 -2.57
CA GLU A 130 0.13 16.16 -1.23
C GLU A 130 1.54 15.76 -0.79
N ARG A 131 2.31 15.12 -1.69
CA ARG A 131 3.72 14.75 -1.44
C ARG A 131 4.58 15.97 -1.11
N GLY A 132 4.38 17.08 -1.84
CA GLY A 132 5.12 18.33 -1.63
C GLY A 132 4.91 19.01 -0.27
N ARG A 133 3.98 18.53 0.56
CA ARG A 133 3.78 19.01 1.94
C ARG A 133 4.73 18.36 2.95
N TYR A 134 5.43 17.31 2.54
CA TYR A 134 6.27 16.50 3.42
C TYR A 134 7.71 16.48 2.89
N THR A 135 8.65 16.55 3.81
CA THR A 135 10.05 16.23 3.53
C THR A 135 10.21 14.71 3.62
N GLU A 136 10.54 14.08 2.51
CA GLU A 136 10.85 12.65 2.45
C GLU A 136 12.05 12.32 3.34
N ILE A 137 11.92 11.27 4.15
CA ILE A 137 13.00 10.77 5.02
C ILE A 137 13.33 9.30 4.76
N HIS A 138 12.42 8.52 4.17
CA HIS A 138 12.64 7.10 3.92
C HIS A 138 11.81 6.59 2.74
N ARG A 139 12.34 5.59 2.03
CA ARG A 139 11.63 4.84 0.97
C ARG A 139 11.78 3.35 1.24
N VAL A 140 10.71 2.62 1.00
CA VAL A 140 10.63 1.17 1.15
C VAL A 140 10.30 0.60 -0.23
N PRO A 141 11.23 -0.13 -0.86
CA PRO A 141 11.00 -0.71 -2.17
C PRO A 141 9.88 -1.73 -2.12
N ALA A 142 9.24 -1.96 -3.26
CA ALA A 142 8.28 -3.04 -3.41
C ALA A 142 8.94 -4.39 -3.09
N PRO A 143 8.28 -5.28 -2.31
CA PRO A 143 8.79 -6.61 -2.09
C PRO A 143 8.66 -7.42 -3.38
N ALA A 144 9.69 -8.21 -3.72
CA ALA A 144 9.61 -9.14 -4.85
C ALA A 144 8.34 -10.01 -4.77
N ALA A 145 7.67 -10.19 -5.92
CA ALA A 145 6.41 -10.92 -6.01
C ALA A 145 6.53 -12.34 -5.44
#